data_AF-A0A3G7YF29-F1
#
_entry.id   AF-A0A3G7YF29-F1
#
_cell.length_a   1.000
_cell.length_b   1.000
_cell.length_c   1.000
_cell.angle_alpha   90.00
_cell.angle_beta   90.00
_cell.angle_gamma   90.00
#
_symmetry.space_group_name_H-M   'P 1'
#
loop_
_entity.id
_entity.type
_entity.pdbx_description
1 polymer ?
#
loop_
_entity_poly.entity_id
_entity_poly.type
_entity_poly.pdbx_seq_one_letter_code
_entity_poly.pdbx_strand_id
1 'polypeptide(L)'
;MDIKFVEKIVRDSFGLWISALFSAIGSWNPELSFSQQKDAFFSLVEYLLVTGKIKFVAPNADCYISSDNPHPRFSINDEESHWGLDAKQIVSYLKDKWPEGVVSESDEALTLYFYEIPGVIWIDENGCLFAS
;
A
#
# COMPACT_ATOMS: atom_id res chain seq x y z
N MET A 1 -6.63 15.12 10.03
CA MET A 1 -5.53 15.74 9.27
C MET A 1 -6.03 15.84 7.84
N ASP A 2 -6.12 17.05 7.30
CA ASP A 2 -6.69 17.26 5.97
C ASP A 2 -5.58 17.18 4.92
N ILE A 3 -5.41 16.00 4.34
CA ILE A 3 -4.55 15.80 3.17
C ILE A 3 -5.19 16.49 1.96
N LYS A 4 -4.44 17.32 1.25
CA LYS A 4 -4.92 17.98 0.04
C LYS A 4 -4.72 17.07 -1.16
N PHE A 5 -5.53 17.29 -2.20
CA PHE A 5 -5.37 16.65 -3.51
C PHE A 5 -5.43 15.12 -3.49
N VAL A 6 -6.27 14.52 -2.63
CA VAL A 6 -6.43 13.06 -2.51
C VAL A 6 -6.61 12.38 -3.86
N GLU A 7 -7.50 12.90 -4.72
CA GLU A 7 -7.74 12.32 -6.04
C GLU A 7 -6.49 12.31 -6.93
N LYS A 8 -5.65 13.36 -6.86
CA LYS A 8 -4.39 13.43 -7.62
C LYS A 8 -3.35 12.47 -7.05
N ILE A 9 -3.23 12.42 -5.72
CA ILE A 9 -2.33 11.49 -5.02
C ILE A 9 -2.67 10.05 -5.42
N VAL A 10 -3.94 9.66 -5.35
CA VAL A 10 -4.41 8.32 -5.71
C VAL A 10 -4.14 8.02 -7.18
N ARG A 11 -4.47 8.95 -8.08
CA ARG A 11 -4.23 8.80 -9.52
C ARG A 11 -2.74 8.61 -9.83
N ASP A 12 -1.87 9.42 -9.23
CA ASP A 12 -0.43 9.37 -9.49
C ASP A 12 0.23 8.11 -8.89
N SER A 13 -0.45 7.44 -7.96
CA SER A 13 -0.01 6.20 -7.31
C SER A 13 -0.62 4.93 -7.93
N PHE A 14 -1.65 5.08 -8.75
CA PHE A 14 -2.46 3.96 -9.23
C PHE A 14 -1.63 2.95 -10.03
N GLY A 15 -1.75 1.67 -9.67
CA GLY A 15 -1.02 0.58 -10.32
C GLY A 15 0.46 0.49 -9.96
N LEU A 16 0.96 1.36 -9.06
CA LEU A 16 2.33 1.32 -8.55
C LEU A 16 2.39 0.62 -7.18
N TRP A 17 3.61 0.40 -6.68
CA TRP A 17 3.82 -0.05 -5.29
C TRP A 17 3.25 0.96 -4.30
N ILE A 18 2.85 0.50 -3.12
CA ILE A 18 2.24 1.37 -2.10
C ILE A 18 3.20 2.46 -1.59
N SER A 19 4.52 2.30 -1.76
CA SER A 19 5.51 3.35 -1.53
C SER A 19 5.28 4.59 -2.41
N ALA A 20 4.76 4.43 -3.62
CA ALA A 20 4.43 5.57 -4.49
C ALA A 20 3.33 6.44 -3.87
N LEU A 21 2.37 5.83 -3.14
CA LEU A 21 1.35 6.56 -2.38
C LEU A 21 1.98 7.41 -1.29
N PHE A 22 2.96 6.84 -0.57
CA PHE A 22 3.68 7.57 0.47
C PHE A 22 4.40 8.79 -0.12
N SER A 23 5.19 8.62 -1.18
CA SER A 23 5.93 9.73 -1.82
C SER A 23 5.00 10.75 -2.50
N ALA A 24 3.86 10.32 -3.06
CA ALA A 24 2.87 11.21 -3.66
C ALA A 24 2.22 12.13 -2.60
N ILE A 25 1.98 11.63 -1.39
CA ILE A 25 1.48 12.46 -0.27
C ILE A 25 2.47 13.59 0.03
N GLY A 26 3.76 13.29 0.17
CA GLY A 26 4.80 14.29 0.43
C GLY A 26 4.95 15.29 -0.71
N SER A 27 4.87 14.81 -1.96
CA SER A 27 4.98 15.66 -3.16
C SER A 27 3.83 16.66 -3.30
N TRP A 28 2.59 16.23 -3.01
CA TRP A 28 1.40 17.09 -3.08
C TRP A 28 1.15 17.92 -1.82
N ASN A 29 1.84 17.60 -0.71
CA ASN A 29 1.74 18.29 0.58
C ASN A 29 3.14 18.53 1.18
N PRO A 30 4.00 19.34 0.53
CA PRO A 30 5.39 19.54 0.94
C PRO A 30 5.55 20.24 2.30
N GLU A 31 4.48 20.79 2.86
CA GLU A 31 4.45 21.38 4.19
C GLU A 31 4.40 20.35 5.33
N LEU A 32 4.09 19.08 5.03
CA LEU A 32 4.01 18.04 6.06
C LEU A 32 5.42 17.67 6.55
N SER A 33 5.56 17.55 7.87
CA SER A 33 6.69 16.81 8.42
C SER A 33 6.58 15.32 8.08
N PHE A 34 7.71 14.60 8.13
CA PHE A 34 7.73 13.16 7.88
C PHE A 34 6.75 12.38 8.77
N SER A 35 6.63 12.75 10.05
CA SER A 35 5.65 12.13 10.95
C SER A 35 4.20 12.39 10.48
N GLN A 36 3.90 13.59 9.98
CA GLN A 36 2.56 13.88 9.47
C GLN A 36 2.29 13.16 8.15
N GLN A 37 3.28 13.05 7.27
CA GLN A 37 3.19 12.25 6.05
C GLN A 37 2.92 10.77 6.35
N LYS A 38 3.58 10.20 7.37
CA LYS A 38 3.30 8.85 7.88
C LYS A 38 1.86 8.69 8.36
N ASP A 39 1.37 9.61 9.18
CA ASP A 39 0.00 9.53 9.69
C ASP A 39 -1.03 9.70 8.56
N ALA A 40 -0.75 10.60 7.61
CA ALA A 40 -1.52 10.79 6.39
C ALA A 40 -1.54 9.53 5.52
N PHE A 41 -0.41 8.85 5.37
CA PHE A 41 -0.29 7.60 4.62
C PHE A 41 -1.18 6.52 5.18
N PHE A 42 -1.09 6.22 6.47
CA PHE A 42 -1.94 5.18 7.07
C PHE A 42 -3.43 5.56 7.04
N SER A 43 -3.76 6.84 7.22
CA SER A 43 -5.14 7.31 7.12
C SER A 43 -5.69 7.14 5.69
N LEU A 44 -4.88 7.44 4.68
CA LEU A 44 -5.26 7.29 3.28
C LEU A 44 -5.36 5.80 2.88
N VAL A 45 -4.45 4.95 3.34
CA VAL A 45 -4.54 3.49 3.15
C VAL A 45 -5.85 2.94 3.75
N GLU A 46 -6.20 3.34 4.98
CA GLU A 46 -7.46 2.93 5.61
C GLU A 46 -8.67 3.39 4.77
N TYR A 47 -8.69 4.64 4.35
CA TYR A 47 -9.74 5.19 3.50
C TYR A 47 -9.89 4.42 2.18
N LEU A 48 -8.78 4.10 1.50
CA LEU A 48 -8.80 3.36 0.24
C LEU A 48 -9.26 1.91 0.42
N LEU A 49 -8.93 1.27 1.54
CA LEU A 49 -9.44 -0.06 1.89
C LEU A 49 -10.95 -0.02 2.14
N VAL A 50 -11.43 0.93 2.96
CA VAL A 50 -12.86 1.07 3.29
C VAL A 50 -13.70 1.39 2.06
N THR A 51 -13.17 2.20 1.14
CA THR A 51 -13.86 2.57 -0.11
C THR A 51 -13.68 1.55 -1.23
N GLY A 52 -12.97 0.45 -0.98
CA GLY A 52 -12.75 -0.62 -1.96
C GLY A 52 -11.92 -0.19 -3.16
N LYS A 53 -11.07 0.85 -3.01
CA LYS A 53 -10.14 1.32 -4.05
C LYS A 53 -8.84 0.53 -4.07
N ILE A 54 -8.47 -0.07 -2.93
CA ILE A 54 -7.37 -1.02 -2.84
C ILE A 54 -7.77 -2.26 -2.05
N LYS A 55 -7.02 -3.33 -2.27
CA LYS A 55 -6.89 -4.50 -1.41
C LYS A 55 -5.40 -4.76 -1.18
N PHE A 56 -5.09 -5.69 -0.28
CA PHE A 56 -3.75 -6.26 -0.18
C PHE A 56 -3.80 -7.74 -0.55
N VAL A 57 -2.70 -8.24 -1.09
CA VAL A 57 -2.45 -9.68 -1.20
C VAL A 57 -2.30 -10.26 0.20
N ALA A 58 -2.85 -11.44 0.45
CA ALA A 58 -2.68 -12.13 1.73
C ALA A 58 -1.18 -12.46 1.96
N PRO A 59 -0.67 -12.33 3.20
CA PRO A 59 0.65 -12.82 3.53
C PRO A 59 0.78 -14.30 3.16
N ASN A 60 1.86 -14.65 2.45
CA ASN A 60 2.13 -16.01 1.94
C ASN A 60 1.12 -16.53 0.90
N ALA A 61 0.37 -15.65 0.22
CA ALA A 61 -0.45 -16.08 -0.90
C ALA A 61 0.40 -16.73 -1.99
N ASP A 62 -0.09 -17.86 -2.51
CA ASP A 62 0.47 -18.55 -3.68
C ASP A 62 0.05 -17.84 -4.97
N CYS A 63 0.43 -16.57 -5.09
CA CYS A 63 0.13 -15.71 -6.24
C CYS A 63 1.36 -14.92 -6.75
N TYR A 64 2.50 -15.01 -6.06
CA TYR A 64 3.73 -14.37 -6.47
C TYR A 64 4.53 -15.29 -7.38
N ILE A 65 4.92 -14.77 -8.54
CA ILE A 65 5.87 -15.42 -9.42
C ILE A 65 7.28 -15.19 -8.86
N SER A 66 8.01 -16.27 -8.63
CA SER A 66 9.42 -16.23 -8.21
C SER A 66 10.20 -17.38 -8.82
N SER A 67 11.52 -17.39 -8.65
CA SER A 67 12.36 -18.52 -9.06
C SER A 67 11.95 -19.83 -8.36
N ASP A 68 11.47 -19.75 -7.11
CA ASP A 68 11.02 -20.90 -6.32
C ASP A 68 9.56 -21.27 -6.60
N ASN A 69 8.76 -20.34 -7.15
CA ASN A 69 7.38 -20.54 -7.55
C ASN A 69 7.09 -19.90 -8.93
N PRO A 70 7.54 -20.51 -10.02
CA PRO A 70 7.36 -19.94 -11.36
C PRO A 70 5.92 -20.03 -11.87
N HIS A 71 5.08 -20.86 -11.24
CA HIS A 71 3.70 -21.13 -11.65
C HIS A 71 2.78 -21.12 -10.42
N PRO A 72 2.50 -19.94 -9.85
CA PRO A 72 1.64 -19.83 -8.69
C PRO A 72 0.26 -20.39 -8.98
N ARG A 73 -0.38 -20.97 -7.96
CA ARG A 73 -1.72 -21.54 -8.08
C ARG A 73 -2.78 -20.49 -8.36
N PHE A 74 -2.59 -19.29 -7.80
CA PHE A 74 -3.55 -18.19 -7.86
C PHE A 74 -2.95 -16.99 -8.57
N SER A 75 -3.83 -16.08 -8.97
CA SER A 75 -3.55 -14.75 -9.46
C SER A 75 -4.19 -13.71 -8.55
N ILE A 76 -3.90 -12.43 -8.78
CA ILE A 76 -4.60 -11.34 -8.07
C ILE A 76 -6.10 -11.29 -8.35
N ASN A 77 -6.63 -12.06 -9.30
CA ASN A 77 -8.07 -12.15 -9.56
C ASN A 77 -8.77 -13.18 -8.68
N ASP A 78 -8.02 -14.08 -8.04
CA ASP A 78 -8.56 -15.11 -7.17
C ASP A 78 -8.71 -14.56 -5.75
N GLU A 79 -9.88 -14.71 -5.15
CA GLU A 79 -10.16 -14.18 -3.81
C GLU A 79 -9.26 -14.80 -2.74
N GLU A 80 -8.78 -16.03 -2.96
CA GLU A 80 -7.82 -16.73 -2.11
C GLU A 80 -6.46 -16.02 -2.03
N SER A 81 -6.14 -15.17 -3.01
CA SER A 81 -4.95 -14.32 -2.98
C SER A 81 -5.16 -13.03 -2.18
N HIS A 82 -6.41 -12.64 -1.89
CA HIS A 82 -6.72 -11.38 -1.23
C HIS A 82 -6.65 -11.52 0.28
N TRP A 83 -6.17 -10.48 0.94
CA TRP A 83 -6.12 -10.45 2.39
C TRP A 83 -7.52 -10.21 2.97
N GLY A 84 -8.15 -11.28 3.46
CA GLY A 84 -9.51 -11.25 4.03
C GLY A 84 -9.65 -10.57 5.41
N LEU A 85 -8.73 -9.69 5.79
CA LEU A 85 -8.83 -8.90 7.03
C LEU A 85 -9.55 -7.57 6.76
N ASP A 86 -10.14 -6.98 7.81
CA ASP A 86 -10.72 -5.65 7.70
C ASP A 86 -9.65 -4.55 7.58
N ALA A 87 -10.07 -3.35 7.17
CA ALA A 87 -9.16 -2.22 6.95
C ALA A 87 -8.33 -1.85 8.19
N LYS A 88 -8.92 -1.94 9.39
CA LYS A 88 -8.23 -1.59 10.64
C LYS A 88 -7.18 -2.61 11.00
N GLN A 89 -7.49 -3.90 10.81
CA GLN A 89 -6.55 -4.99 11.04
C GLN A 89 -5.34 -4.90 10.10
N ILE A 90 -5.58 -4.62 8.81
CA ILE A 90 -4.50 -4.42 7.82
C ILE A 90 -3.64 -3.22 8.22
N VAL A 91 -4.25 -2.07 8.52
CA VAL A 91 -3.51 -0.86 8.90
C VAL A 91 -2.74 -1.04 10.21
N SER A 92 -3.29 -1.77 11.19
CA SER A 92 -2.58 -2.12 12.43
C SER A 92 -1.34 -2.94 12.12
N TYR A 93 -1.45 -3.97 11.29
CA TYR A 93 -0.30 -4.78 10.88
C TYR A 93 0.79 -3.94 10.21
N LEU A 94 0.40 -3.04 9.30
CA LEU A 94 1.35 -2.17 8.60
C LEU A 94 2.06 -1.22 9.59
N LYS A 95 1.31 -0.65 10.55
CA LYS A 95 1.88 0.20 11.61
C LYS A 95 2.83 -0.55 12.53
N ASP A 96 2.48 -1.77 12.93
CA ASP A 96 3.28 -2.60 13.83
C ASP A 96 4.64 -2.98 13.22
N LYS A 97 4.72 -3.03 11.88
CA LYS A 97 5.95 -3.28 11.13
C LYS A 97 6.73 -2.02 10.76
N TRP A 98 6.18 -0.83 11.01
CA TRP A 98 6.85 0.40 10.64
C TRP A 98 8.21 0.51 11.36
N PRO A 99 9.31 0.78 10.65
CA PRO A 99 10.64 0.72 11.23
C PRO A 99 10.84 1.80 12.30
N GLU A 100 11.56 1.45 13.37
CA GLU A 100 11.91 2.40 14.42
C GLU A 100 12.97 3.39 13.94
N GLY A 101 12.84 4.65 14.36
CA GLY A 101 13.86 5.68 14.14
C GLY A 101 13.94 6.27 12.74
N VAL A 102 13.07 5.88 11.80
CA VAL A 102 13.02 6.51 10.46
C VAL A 102 12.47 7.93 10.54
N VAL A 103 13.12 8.85 9.83
CA VAL A 103 12.84 10.28 9.81
C VAL A 103 12.82 10.87 8.39
N SER A 104 13.17 10.08 7.37
CA SER A 104 13.26 10.50 5.97
C SER A 104 12.83 9.40 4.99
N GLU A 105 12.37 9.79 3.81
CA GLU A 105 12.10 8.84 2.71
C GLU A 105 13.37 8.13 2.21
N SER A 106 14.53 8.76 2.42
CA SER A 106 15.83 8.22 2.02
C SER A 106 16.37 7.14 2.97
N ASP A 107 15.67 6.86 4.08
CA ASP A 107 16.13 5.88 5.05
C ASP A 107 16.00 4.46 4.47
N GLU A 108 17.10 3.71 4.46
CA GLU A 108 17.15 2.34 3.91
C GLU A 108 16.13 1.41 4.58
N ALA A 109 15.92 1.58 5.90
CA ALA A 109 14.94 0.82 6.66
C ALA A 109 13.50 1.03 6.17
N LEU A 110 13.16 2.24 5.70
CA LEU A 110 11.85 2.52 5.12
C LEU A 110 11.70 1.86 3.74
N THR A 111 12.77 1.87 2.94
CA THR A 111 12.79 1.17 1.65
C THR A 111 12.59 -0.34 1.84
N LEU A 112 13.29 -0.94 2.81
CA LEU A 112 13.12 -2.35 3.15
C LEU A 112 11.70 -2.65 3.64
N TYR A 113 11.14 -1.81 4.51
CA TYR A 113 9.75 -1.94 4.97
C TYR A 113 8.76 -2.03 3.80
N PHE A 114 8.84 -1.14 2.81
CA PHE A 114 7.94 -1.17 1.66
C PHE A 114 8.14 -2.41 0.77
N TYR A 115 9.33 -3.00 0.75
CA TYR A 115 9.61 -4.24 0.03
C TYR A 115 9.05 -5.47 0.76
N GLU A 116 8.98 -5.45 2.10
CA GLU A 116 8.59 -6.59 2.92
C GLU A 116 7.09 -6.69 3.22
N ILE A 117 6.34 -5.59 3.07
CA ILE A 117 4.88 -5.62 3.25
C ILE A 117 4.20 -6.31 2.05
N PRO A 118 3.01 -6.92 2.25
CA PRO A 118 2.29 -7.54 1.14
C PRO A 118 1.98 -6.57 0.00
N GLY A 119 1.92 -7.09 -1.22
CA GLY A 119 1.59 -6.32 -2.41
C GLY A 119 0.21 -5.68 -2.34
N VAL A 120 0.10 -4.44 -2.82
CA VAL A 120 -1.17 -3.73 -2.98
C VAL A 120 -1.84 -4.13 -4.30
N ILE A 121 -3.15 -4.31 -4.27
CA ILE A 121 -4.00 -4.50 -5.44
C ILE A 121 -4.88 -3.26 -5.59
N TRP A 122 -4.69 -2.50 -6.66
CA TRP A 122 -5.50 -1.35 -7.03
C TRP A 122 -6.73 -1.78 -7.82
N ILE A 123 -7.84 -1.06 -7.61
CA ILE A 123 -9.12 -1.33 -8.28
C ILE A 123 -9.53 -0.07 -9.05
N ASP A 124 -9.68 -0.21 -10.38
CA ASP A 124 -10.17 0.89 -11.21
C ASP A 124 -11.69 1.09 -11.09
N GLU A 125 -12.23 2.03 -11.87
CA GLU A 125 -13.67 2.34 -11.88
C GLU A 125 -14.53 1.22 -12.49
N ASN A 126 -13.93 0.30 -13.27
CA ASN A 126 -14.60 -0.85 -13.86
C ASN A 126 -14.48 -2.12 -13.00
N GLY A 127 -13.76 -2.05 -11.87
CA GLY A 127 -13.48 -3.20 -11.01
C GLY A 127 -12.29 -4.05 -11.46
N CYS A 128 -11.51 -3.60 -12.44
CA CYS A 128 -10.30 -4.27 -12.87
C CYS A 128 -9.19 -4.14 -11.82
N LEU A 129 -8.45 -5.22 -11.61
CA LEU A 129 -7.41 -5.34 -10.59
C LEU A 129 -6.03 -5.10 -11.19
N PHE A 130 -5.22 -4.29 -10.52
CA PHE A 130 -3.85 -3.96 -10.91
C PHE A 130 -2.93 -4.14 -9.71
N ALA A 131 -1.88 -4.92 -9.84
CA ALA A 131 -0.85 -5.06 -8.82
C ALA A 131 0.52 -4.83 -9.47
N SER A 132 1.45 -4.31 -8.70
CA SER A 132 2.84 -4.12 -9.11
C SER A 132 3.77 -4.70 -8.06
#